data_AF-A0A444JYE9-F1
#
_entry.id   AF-A0A444JYE9-F1
#
_cell.length_a   1.000
_cell.length_b   1.000
_cell.length_c   1.000
_cell.angle_alpha   90.00
_cell.angle_beta   90.00
_cell.angle_gamma   90.00
#
_symmetry.space_group_name_H-M   'P 1'
#
loop_
_entity.id
_entity.type
_entity.pdbx_description
1 polymer ?
#
loop_
_entity_poly.entity_id
_entity_poly.type
_entity_poly.pdbx_seq_one_letter_code
_entity_poly.pdbx_strand_id
1 'polypeptide(L)'
;CGSSRLEKFAANLPVADFFCSSCSDQFELKSQKKAFGTKVADGAYFTKIDRLASSTNPNLILLNYDLTQKAVRHVCVVPKHFFVPDIIEKRNPLAPTARRAGWVGSNILLDRIPDAGRIFLVRNSIPIPKEVVVAKWQHTL
;
A
#
# COMPACT_ATOMS: atom_id res chain seq x y z
N CYS A 1 2.35 -14.80 6.56
CA CYS A 1 2.37 -15.85 7.59
C CYS A 1 1.03 -16.07 8.33
N GLY A 2 0.03 -15.17 8.22
CA GLY A 2 -1.24 -15.34 8.93
C GLY A 2 -1.18 -14.99 10.43
N SER A 3 -0.13 -14.29 10.89
CA SER A 3 -0.12 -13.70 12.23
C SER A 3 -1.28 -12.71 12.39
N SER A 4 -1.85 -12.64 13.60
CA SER A 4 -3.05 -11.84 13.88
C SER A 4 -2.76 -10.35 14.05
N ARG A 5 -1.49 -9.95 14.20
CA ARG A 5 -1.10 -8.58 14.50
C ARG A 5 0.08 -8.13 13.66
N LEU A 6 -0.03 -6.88 13.19
CA LEU A 6 1.09 -6.13 12.67
C LEU A 6 1.53 -5.12 13.73
N GLU A 7 2.84 -4.94 13.84
CA GLU A 7 3.46 -3.93 14.70
C GLU A 7 3.72 -2.66 13.89
N LYS A 8 3.62 -1.51 14.55
CA LYS A 8 3.79 -0.21 13.91
C LYS A 8 5.26 0.19 13.98
N PHE A 9 5.79 0.71 12.87
CA PHE A 9 7.10 1.37 12.89
C PHE A 9 7.05 2.69 13.66
N ALA A 10 8.22 3.16 14.11
CA ALA A 10 8.37 4.52 14.61
C ALA A 10 7.98 5.54 13.53
N ALA A 11 7.44 6.69 13.95
CA ALA A 11 7.06 7.74 13.01
C ALA A 11 8.28 8.22 12.19
N ASN A 12 8.04 8.64 10.94
CA ASN A 12 9.03 9.15 10.00
C ASN A 12 10.04 8.12 9.46
N LEU A 13 9.81 6.82 9.67
CA LEU A 13 10.50 5.80 8.89
C LEU A 13 10.07 5.89 7.41
N PRO A 14 11.02 5.96 6.46
CA PRO A 14 10.68 6.03 5.06
C PRO A 14 9.91 4.77 4.62
N VAL A 15 8.66 4.97 4.21
CA VAL A 15 7.94 4.05 3.32
C VAL A 15 7.72 2.64 3.90
N ALA A 16 7.43 2.56 5.20
CA ALA A 16 6.85 1.39 5.85
C ALA A 16 6.10 1.84 7.11
N ASP A 17 4.82 1.48 7.21
CA ASP A 17 3.98 1.85 8.35
C ASP A 17 3.92 0.73 9.39
N PHE A 18 3.98 -0.52 8.92
CA PHE A 18 3.88 -1.71 9.76
C PHE A 18 4.86 -2.80 9.37
N PHE A 19 5.10 -3.73 10.29
CA PHE A 19 5.81 -4.98 10.03
C PHE A 19 5.17 -6.14 10.79
N CYS A 20 5.46 -7.36 10.33
CA CYS A 20 5.11 -8.57 11.07
C CYS A 20 6.34 -9.07 11.83
N SER A 21 6.28 -9.17 13.15
CA SER A 21 7.36 -9.74 13.97
C SER A 21 7.60 -11.23 13.72
N SER A 22 6.61 -11.94 13.18
CA SER A 22 6.72 -13.38 12.92
C SER A 22 7.42 -13.74 11.60
N CYS A 23 7.31 -12.90 10.55
CA CYS A 23 7.90 -13.18 9.24
C CYS A 23 8.68 -12.02 8.63
N SER A 24 8.85 -10.92 9.37
CA SER A 24 9.62 -9.74 9.00
C SER A 24 9.13 -8.99 7.75
N ASP A 25 8.02 -9.41 7.15
CA ASP A 25 7.39 -8.65 6.06
C ASP A 25 6.96 -7.27 6.55
N GLN A 26 7.17 -6.29 5.69
CA GLN A 26 6.81 -4.90 5.93
C GLN A 26 5.59 -4.52 5.10
N PHE A 27 4.86 -3.50 5.56
CA PHE A 27 3.63 -3.05 4.94
C PHE A 27 3.58 -1.52 4.92
N GLU A 28 3.19 -0.99 3.78
CA GLU A 28 2.83 0.42 3.62
C GLU A 28 1.33 0.55 3.45
N LEU A 29 0.71 1.49 4.18
CA LEU A 29 -0.72 1.74 4.15
C LEU A 29 -1.03 3.00 3.36
N LYS A 30 -1.85 2.85 2.32
CA LYS A 30 -2.58 3.96 1.70
C LYS A 30 -4.05 3.84 2.05
N SER A 31 -4.62 4.95 2.51
CA SER A 31 -6.04 5.00 2.86
C SER A 31 -6.71 6.24 2.30
N GLN A 32 -7.99 6.10 1.94
CA GLN A 32 -8.80 7.22 1.50
C GLN A 32 -10.30 6.94 1.63
N LYS A 33 -11.07 8.01 1.81
CA LYS A 33 -12.54 7.95 1.89
C LYS A 33 -13.21 7.63 0.55
N LYS A 34 -12.59 8.04 -0.57
CA LYS A 34 -13.10 7.76 -1.91
C LYS A 34 -12.66 6.37 -2.35
N ALA A 35 -13.45 5.72 -3.20
CA ALA A 35 -13.04 4.49 -3.85
C ALA A 35 -11.69 4.68 -4.57
N PHE A 36 -10.86 3.65 -4.57
CA PHE A 36 -9.63 3.65 -5.36
C PHE A 36 -9.97 3.62 -6.85
N GLY A 37 -9.42 4.57 -7.60
CA GLY A 37 -9.46 4.57 -9.06
C GLY A 37 -8.23 3.87 -9.65
N THR A 38 -7.81 4.33 -10.84
CA THR A 38 -6.64 3.78 -11.54
C THR A 38 -5.31 4.12 -10.88
N LYS A 39 -5.25 5.18 -10.07
CA LYS A 39 -4.04 5.55 -9.33
C LYS A 39 -4.34 6.19 -7.98
N VAL A 40 -3.34 6.19 -7.10
CA VAL A 40 -3.38 6.86 -5.79
C VAL A 40 -2.14 7.73 -5.59
N ALA A 41 -2.33 8.90 -4.99
CA ALA A 41 -1.24 9.80 -4.64
C ALA A 41 -0.32 9.18 -3.59
N ASP A 42 0.97 9.46 -3.72
CA ASP A 42 2.02 8.91 -2.87
C ASP A 42 3.06 9.99 -2.49
N GLY A 43 4.06 9.59 -1.72
CA GLY A 43 5.10 10.44 -1.16
C GLY A 43 6.16 10.89 -2.18
N ALA A 44 7.40 11.00 -1.69
CA ALA A 44 8.52 11.46 -2.51
C ALA A 44 8.94 10.36 -3.50
N TYR A 45 9.07 10.72 -4.77
CA TYR A 45 9.33 9.75 -5.84
C TYR A 45 10.62 8.97 -5.61
N PHE A 46 11.75 9.65 -5.39
CA PHE A 46 13.05 8.99 -5.30
C PHE A 46 13.14 8.06 -4.08
N THR A 47 12.67 8.50 -2.92
CA THR A 47 12.59 7.67 -1.71
C THR A 47 11.72 6.43 -1.92
N LYS A 48 10.64 6.53 -2.72
CA LYS A 48 9.81 5.37 -3.06
C LYS A 48 10.60 4.37 -3.91
N ILE A 49 11.24 4.84 -4.98
CA ILE A 49 12.01 3.98 -5.89
C ILE A 49 13.09 3.23 -5.12
N ASP A 50 13.87 3.94 -4.29
CA ASP A 50 14.92 3.34 -3.47
C ASP A 50 14.36 2.28 -2.51
N ARG A 51 13.21 2.57 -1.89
CA ARG A 51 12.56 1.63 -0.98
C ARG A 51 12.11 0.36 -1.71
N LEU A 52 11.49 0.49 -2.88
CA LEU A 52 11.00 -0.65 -3.64
C LEU A 52 12.13 -1.50 -4.23
N ALA A 53 13.31 -0.91 -4.46
CA ALA A 53 14.50 -1.63 -4.88
C ALA A 53 15.22 -2.37 -3.74
N SER A 54 14.86 -2.13 -2.48
CA SER A 54 15.52 -2.76 -1.33
C SER A 54 15.05 -4.22 -1.10
N SER A 55 15.91 -5.03 -0.48
CA SER A 55 15.59 -6.42 -0.10
C SER A 55 14.47 -6.57 0.92
N THR A 56 14.06 -5.47 1.56
CA THR A 56 12.98 -5.42 2.54
C THR A 56 11.76 -4.65 2.02
N ASN A 57 11.60 -4.55 0.70
CA ASN A 57 10.50 -3.82 0.07
C ASN A 57 9.13 -4.21 0.67
N PRO A 58 8.24 -3.25 0.91
CA PRO A 58 7.00 -3.49 1.61
C PRO A 58 5.95 -4.14 0.70
N ASN A 59 4.98 -4.80 1.32
CA ASN A 59 3.66 -5.04 0.72
C ASN A 59 2.83 -3.75 0.80
N LEU A 60 1.85 -3.58 -0.08
CA LEU A 60 0.98 -2.41 -0.07
C LEU A 60 -0.41 -2.76 0.48
N ILE A 61 -0.89 -2.02 1.46
CA ILE A 61 -2.26 -2.09 1.98
C ILE A 61 -3.06 -0.90 1.43
N LEU A 62 -4.20 -1.19 0.81
CA LEU A 62 -5.17 -0.22 0.32
C LEU A 62 -6.43 -0.29 1.18
N LEU A 63 -6.69 0.76 1.97
CA LEU A 63 -7.83 0.85 2.88
C LEU A 63 -8.81 1.93 2.39
N ASN A 64 -10.02 1.51 2.02
CA ASN A 64 -11.12 2.43 1.76
C ASN A 64 -12.11 2.42 2.94
N TYR A 65 -12.52 3.61 3.36
CA TYR A 65 -13.37 3.81 4.53
C TYR A 65 -14.50 4.80 4.25
N ASP A 66 -15.55 4.68 5.05
CA ASP A 66 -16.66 5.62 5.11
C ASP A 66 -16.50 6.49 6.37
N LEU A 67 -16.32 7.80 6.18
CA LEU A 67 -16.17 8.75 7.29
C LEU A 67 -17.45 8.97 8.07
N THR A 68 -18.60 8.94 7.40
CA THR A 68 -19.90 9.18 8.02
C THR A 68 -20.24 8.03 8.95
N GLN A 69 -20.05 6.80 8.48
CA GLN A 69 -20.29 5.58 9.25
C GLN A 69 -19.11 5.19 10.16
N LYS A 70 -17.98 5.90 10.06
CA LYS A 70 -16.71 5.54 10.73
C LYS A 70 -16.33 4.07 10.54
N ALA A 71 -16.55 3.55 9.33
CA ALA A 71 -16.48 2.11 9.04
C ALA A 71 -15.52 1.82 7.88
N VAL A 72 -14.88 0.65 7.94
CA VAL A 72 -14.06 0.15 6.84
C VAL A 72 -14.95 -0.45 5.75
N ARG A 73 -14.68 -0.09 4.49
CA ARG A 73 -15.41 -0.59 3.31
C ARG A 73 -14.62 -1.67 2.58
N HIS A 74 -13.35 -1.39 2.30
CA HIS A 74 -12.47 -2.35 1.63
C HIS A 74 -11.08 -2.31 2.24
N VAL A 75 -10.47 -3.48 2.36
CA VAL A 75 -9.05 -3.63 2.65
C VAL A 75 -8.50 -4.62 1.65
N CYS A 76 -7.52 -4.20 0.87
CA CYS A 76 -6.80 -5.03 -0.09
C CYS A 76 -5.31 -4.97 0.23
N VAL A 77 -4.64 -6.11 0.20
CA VAL A 77 -3.18 -6.20 0.27
C VAL A 77 -2.65 -6.60 -1.10
N VAL A 78 -1.58 -5.94 -1.51
CA VAL A 78 -0.83 -6.22 -2.72
C VAL A 78 0.55 -6.75 -2.30
N PRO A 79 0.88 -8.00 -2.65
CA PRO A 79 2.18 -8.58 -2.36
C PRO A 79 3.34 -7.75 -2.92
N LYS A 80 4.46 -7.74 -2.20
CA LYS A 80 5.64 -6.92 -2.50
C LYS A 80 6.23 -7.14 -3.90
N HIS A 81 6.12 -8.33 -4.47
CA HIS A 81 6.57 -8.63 -5.84
C HIS A 81 5.66 -8.02 -6.93
N PHE A 82 4.45 -7.55 -6.59
CA PHE A 82 3.62 -6.73 -7.46
C PHE A 82 3.76 -5.22 -7.17
N PHE A 83 4.33 -4.86 -6.02
CA PHE A 83 4.57 -3.46 -5.65
C PHE A 83 6.00 -3.06 -6.03
N VAL A 84 6.20 -2.83 -7.33
CA VAL A 84 7.52 -2.64 -7.96
C VAL A 84 7.71 -1.21 -8.51
N PRO A 85 8.96 -0.76 -8.76
CA PRO A 85 9.23 0.57 -9.32
C PRO A 85 8.41 0.92 -10.57
N ASP A 86 8.14 -0.05 -11.44
CA ASP A 86 7.43 0.15 -12.72
C ASP A 86 5.98 0.63 -12.59
N ILE A 87 5.39 0.49 -11.41
CA ILE A 87 4.04 1.01 -11.12
C ILE A 87 4.08 2.37 -10.41
N ILE A 88 5.25 3.00 -10.29
CA ILE A 88 5.42 4.32 -9.68
C ILE A 88 5.53 5.39 -10.76
N GLU A 89 4.54 6.26 -10.83
CA GLU A 89 4.51 7.41 -11.74
C GLU A 89 5.16 8.62 -11.07
N LYS A 90 6.23 9.16 -11.68
CA LYS A 90 6.85 10.42 -11.25
C LYS A 90 5.94 11.60 -11.54
N ARG A 91 5.72 12.48 -10.57
CA ARG A 91 4.98 13.74 -10.75
C ARG A 91 5.93 14.88 -11.09
N ASN A 92 5.38 15.93 -11.72
CA ASN A 92 6.11 17.18 -11.88
C ASN A 92 6.48 17.79 -10.52
N PRO A 93 7.64 18.46 -10.40
CA PRO A 93 8.01 19.20 -9.20
C PRO A 93 6.93 20.22 -8.83
N LEU A 94 6.74 20.45 -7.53
CA LEU A 94 5.86 21.53 -7.08
C LEU A 94 6.38 22.90 -7.53
N ALA A 95 5.45 23.79 -7.85
CA ALA A 95 5.75 25.15 -8.30
C ALA A 95 6.65 25.92 -7.30
N PRO A 96 7.43 26.91 -7.77
CA PRO A 96 8.29 27.73 -6.91
C PRO A 96 7.54 28.45 -5.78
N THR A 97 6.24 28.70 -5.96
CA THR A 97 5.38 29.36 -4.96
C THR A 97 4.86 28.41 -3.88
N ALA A 98 5.02 27.09 -4.03
CA ALA A 98 4.55 26.12 -3.07
C ALA A 98 5.45 26.08 -1.83
N ARG A 99 4.87 25.78 -0.66
CA ARG A 99 5.62 25.59 0.61
C ARG A 99 6.80 24.60 0.48
N ARG A 100 6.67 23.58 -0.37
CA ARG A 100 7.72 22.60 -0.68
C ARG A 100 8.16 22.72 -2.14
N ALA A 101 8.49 23.94 -2.58
CA ALA A 101 8.93 24.22 -3.95
C ALA A 101 9.99 23.21 -4.42
N GLY A 102 9.85 22.72 -5.66
CA GLY A 102 10.74 21.72 -6.25
C GLY A 102 10.55 20.28 -5.73
N TRP A 103 9.69 20.04 -4.72
CA TRP A 103 9.42 18.68 -4.24
C TRP A 103 8.79 17.82 -5.33
N VAL A 104 9.35 16.64 -5.55
CA VAL A 104 8.91 15.68 -6.57
C VAL A 104 8.14 14.55 -5.91
N GLY A 105 6.83 14.54 -6.13
CA GLY A 105 5.95 13.47 -5.64
C GLY A 105 5.84 12.30 -6.60
N SER A 106 5.13 11.27 -6.18
CA SER A 106 4.75 10.11 -6.98
C SER A 106 3.24 9.84 -6.96
N ASN A 107 2.79 9.01 -7.89
CA ASN A 107 1.55 8.23 -7.77
C ASN A 107 1.88 6.74 -7.87
N ILE A 108 1.05 5.89 -7.27
CA ILE A 108 1.05 4.45 -7.50
C ILE A 108 -0.05 4.15 -8.54
N LEU A 109 0.34 3.55 -9.67
CA LEU A 109 -0.55 3.14 -10.75
C LEU A 109 -1.20 1.81 -10.37
N LEU A 110 -2.39 1.91 -9.80
CA LEU A 110 -3.12 0.75 -9.31
C LEU A 110 -3.59 -0.12 -10.44
N ASP A 111 -4.02 0.44 -11.58
CA ASP A 111 -4.47 -0.28 -12.77
C ASP A 111 -3.42 -1.24 -13.36
N ARG A 112 -2.13 -1.02 -13.09
CA ARG A 112 -1.04 -1.93 -13.47
C ARG A 112 -0.87 -3.14 -12.54
N ILE A 113 -1.58 -3.18 -11.41
CA ILE A 113 -1.55 -4.31 -10.48
C ILE A 113 -2.53 -5.38 -10.98
N PRO A 114 -2.07 -6.61 -11.30
CA PRO A 114 -2.94 -7.70 -11.73
C PRO A 114 -3.98 -8.05 -10.67
N ASP A 115 -5.13 -8.57 -11.09
CA ASP A 115 -6.18 -9.00 -10.16
C ASP A 115 -5.73 -10.13 -9.22
N ALA A 116 -4.82 -10.99 -9.70
CA ALA A 116 -4.17 -12.01 -8.87
C ALA A 116 -3.37 -11.39 -7.70
N GLY A 117 -2.76 -10.22 -7.94
CA GLY A 117 -2.02 -9.46 -6.94
C GLY A 117 -2.90 -8.65 -5.98
N ARG A 118 -4.24 -8.71 -6.11
CA ARG A 118 -5.17 -8.02 -5.20
C ARG A 118 -5.82 -9.00 -4.24
N ILE A 119 -5.33 -9.04 -3.01
CA ILE A 119 -5.82 -9.95 -1.98
C ILE A 119 -6.68 -9.16 -1.00
N PHE A 120 -8.00 -9.31 -1.08
CA PHE A 120 -8.92 -8.63 -0.18
C PHE A 120 -8.93 -9.29 1.21
N LEU A 121 -8.86 -8.46 2.26
CA LEU A 121 -9.11 -8.85 3.66
C LEU A 121 -10.54 -8.46 4.08
N VAL A 122 -11.04 -7.35 3.53
CA VAL A 122 -12.41 -6.86 3.70
C VAL A 122 -12.91 -6.40 2.35
N ARG A 123 -14.12 -6.80 1.95
CA ARG A 123 -14.74 -6.37 0.70
C ARG A 123 -16.21 -6.04 0.94
N ASN A 124 -16.65 -4.85 0.53
CA ASN A 124 -18.01 -4.36 0.77
C ASN A 124 -18.41 -4.46 2.25
N SER A 125 -17.49 -4.07 3.15
CA SER A 125 -17.63 -4.17 4.61
C SER A 125 -17.73 -5.58 5.18
N ILE A 126 -17.54 -6.63 4.36
CA ILE A 126 -17.55 -8.03 4.81
C ILE A 126 -16.11 -8.53 4.93
N PRO A 127 -15.67 -8.98 6.12
CA PRO A 127 -14.39 -9.63 6.29
C PRO A 127 -14.31 -10.94 5.49
N ILE A 128 -13.17 -11.18 4.84
CA ILE A 128 -12.91 -12.44 4.14
C ILE A 128 -12.29 -13.43 5.14
N PRO A 129 -12.73 -14.71 5.16
CA PRO A 129 -12.16 -15.72 6.05
C PRO A 129 -10.64 -15.83 5.91
N LYS A 130 -9.96 -15.95 7.05
CA LYS A 130 -8.50 -15.92 7.13
C LYS A 130 -7.86 -17.01 6.26
N GLU A 131 -8.44 -18.19 6.26
CA GLU A 131 -7.96 -19.36 5.53
C GLU A 131 -7.99 -19.11 4.02
N VAL A 132 -9.04 -18.44 3.54
CA VAL A 132 -9.19 -18.03 2.13
C VAL A 132 -8.14 -16.98 1.76
N VAL A 133 -7.92 -15.98 2.63
CA VAL A 133 -6.88 -14.96 2.42
C VAL A 133 -5.50 -15.59 2.36
N VAL A 134 -5.17 -16.47 3.30
CA VAL A 134 -3.86 -17.13 3.38
C VAL A 134 -3.66 -18.04 2.16
N ALA A 135 -4.66 -18.83 1.77
CA ALA A 135 -4.58 -19.66 0.57
C ALA A 135 -4.34 -18.81 -0.68
N LYS A 136 -5.10 -17.71 -0.86
CA LYS A 136 -4.90 -16.79 -1.99
C LYS A 136 -3.50 -16.18 -1.97
N TRP A 137 -2.98 -15.82 -0.80
CA TRP A 137 -1.61 -15.31 -0.66
C TRP A 137 -0.56 -16.33 -1.10
N GLN A 138 -0.70 -17.60 -0.71
CA GLN A 138 0.24 -18.65 -1.11
C GLN A 138 0.29 -18.84 -2.63
N HIS A 139 -0.84 -18.65 -3.33
CA HIS A 139 -0.88 -18.72 -4.79
C HIS A 139 -0.21 -17.54 -5.51
N THR A 140 0.25 -16.52 -4.77
CA THR A 140 1.01 -15.39 -5.33
C THR A 140 2.51 -15.53 -5.13
N LEU A 141 2.97 -16.47 -4.30
CA LEU A 141 4.39 -16.66 -3.98
C LEU A 141 5.17 -17.33 -5.11
#